data_AF-A0A847AKX6-F1
#
_entry.id   AF-A0A847AKX6-F1
#
_cell.length_a   1.000
_cell.length_b   1.000
_cell.length_c   1.000
_cell.angle_alpha   90.00
_cell.angle_beta   90.00
_cell.angle_gamma   90.00
#
_symmetry.space_group_name_H-M   'P 1'
#
loop_
_entity.id
_entity.type
_entity.pdbx_description
1 polymer ?
#
loop_
_entity_poly.entity_id
_entity_poly.type
_entity_poly.pdbx_seq_one_letter_code
_entity_poly.pdbx_strand_id
1 'polypeptide(L)'
;ESFLKGKSIYDLITDQSKLELKLSNLPVSTLKSAIGINDRFQYIRELFENDADKFSKSINILDSMKNEKEAADYIRANFKWKKSETSLKFINLVKRRFHHE
;
A
#
# COMPACT_ATOMS: atom_id res chain seq x y z
N GLU A 1 -9.39 15.90 46.26
CA GLU A 1 -10.20 15.35 45.16
C GLU A 1 -9.30 15.17 43.95
N SER A 2 -8.93 13.92 43.64
CA SER A 2 -7.98 13.61 42.56
C SER A 2 -8.75 13.47 41.25
N PHE A 3 -8.63 14.46 40.37
CA PHE A 3 -9.19 14.44 39.03
C PHE A 3 -8.64 13.24 38.24
N LEU A 4 -9.46 12.19 38.09
CA LEU A 4 -9.23 11.10 37.16
C LEU A 4 -9.32 11.68 35.74
N LYS A 5 -8.17 12.06 35.19
CA LYS A 5 -8.03 12.50 33.80
C LYS A 5 -8.33 11.31 32.90
N GLY A 6 -9.60 11.21 32.49
CA GLY A 6 -10.06 10.23 31.53
C GLY A 6 -9.12 10.21 30.32
N LYS A 7 -8.76 9.00 29.88
CA LYS A 7 -8.04 8.78 28.63
C LYS A 7 -8.81 9.49 27.52
N SER A 8 -8.26 10.62 27.08
CA SER A 8 -8.83 11.43 26.02
C SER A 8 -8.75 10.64 24.72
N ILE A 9 -9.80 10.73 23.92
CA ILE A 9 -9.98 10.11 22.60
C ILE A 9 -8.78 10.37 21.67
N TYR A 10 -7.97 11.40 21.96
CA TYR A 10 -6.69 11.71 21.31
C TYR A 10 -5.63 10.60 21.34
N ASP A 11 -5.67 9.69 22.33
CA ASP A 11 -4.68 8.61 22.44
C ASP A 11 -4.89 7.51 21.38
N LEU A 12 -6.14 7.29 20.95
CA LEU A 12 -6.49 6.29 19.92
C LEU A 12 -6.19 6.76 18.49
N ILE A 13 -6.05 8.07 18.27
CA ILE A 13 -5.73 8.65 16.95
C ILE A 13 -4.21 8.68 16.71
N THR A 14 -3.42 8.71 17.79
CA THR A 14 -1.95 8.69 17.72
C THR A 14 -1.39 7.38 17.17
N ASP A 15 -2.07 6.24 17.37
CA ASP A 15 -1.56 4.94 16.91
C ASP A 15 -1.60 4.78 15.38
N GLN A 16 -2.58 5.40 14.70
CA GLN A 16 -2.62 5.40 13.22
C GLN A 16 -1.50 6.26 12.62
N SER A 17 -1.18 7.39 13.24
CA SER A 17 -0.15 8.31 12.73
C SER A 17 1.29 7.79 12.87
N LYS A 18 1.56 6.90 13.84
CA LYS A 18 2.92 6.38 14.07
C LYS A 18 3.36 5.34 13.02
N LEU A 19 2.40 4.69 12.34
CA LEU A 19 2.67 3.83 11.20
C LEU A 19 3.00 4.63 9.93
N GLU A 20 2.48 5.85 9.81
CA GLU A 20 2.74 6.72 8.65
C GLU A 20 4.11 7.41 8.70
N LEU A 21 4.64 7.70 9.89
CA LEU A 21 5.89 8.46 10.06
C LEU A 21 7.18 7.64 9.84
N LYS A 22 7.11 6.30 9.88
CA LYS A 22 8.28 5.45 9.53
C LYS A 22 8.49 5.29 8.03
N LEU A 23 7.59 5.83 7.19
CA LEU A 23 7.66 5.72 5.74
C LEU A 23 8.29 6.95 5.06
N SER A 24 8.68 7.96 5.82
CA SER A 24 9.06 9.29 5.30
C SER A 24 10.55 9.47 4.96
N ASN A 25 11.42 8.52 5.31
CA ASN A 25 12.89 8.73 5.28
C ASN A 25 13.66 7.84 4.29
N LEU A 26 13.01 7.23 3.29
CA LEU A 26 13.73 6.50 2.23
C LEU A 26 13.61 7.20 0.87
N PRO A 27 14.70 7.24 0.08
CA PRO A 27 14.76 7.95 -1.19
C PRO A 27 13.71 7.44 -2.17
N VAL A 28 13.08 8.38 -2.87
CA VAL A 28 12.02 8.16 -3.85
C VAL A 28 12.54 7.40 -5.08
N SER A 29 12.29 6.09 -5.13
CA SER A 29 12.40 5.21 -6.31
C SER A 29 11.40 4.05 -6.24
N THR A 30 10.28 4.25 -5.53
CA THR A 30 9.35 3.19 -5.15
C THR A 30 8.20 3.04 -6.15
N LEU A 31 7.58 1.85 -6.23
CA LEU A 31 6.41 1.54 -7.05
C LEU A 31 5.33 2.60 -6.82
N LYS A 32 5.20 3.04 -5.56
CA LYS A 32 4.30 4.10 -5.09
C LYS A 32 4.48 5.42 -5.86
N SER A 33 5.70 5.79 -6.21
CA SER A 33 6.00 6.98 -7.02
C SER A 33 5.73 6.76 -8.51
N ALA A 34 5.82 5.52 -9.00
CA ALA A 34 5.45 5.16 -10.37
C ALA A 34 3.92 5.07 -10.57
N ILE A 35 3.15 4.90 -9.49
CA ILE A 35 1.67 4.91 -9.52
C ILE A 35 1.18 6.35 -9.48
N GLY A 36 0.48 6.79 -10.52
CA GLY A 36 -0.21 8.09 -10.52
C GLY A 36 -1.26 8.16 -9.41
N ILE A 37 -1.51 9.37 -8.89
CA ILE A 37 -2.49 9.59 -7.81
C ILE A 37 -3.86 9.00 -8.19
N ASN A 38 -4.28 9.17 -9.45
CA ASN A 38 -5.56 8.69 -9.95
C ASN A 38 -5.66 7.16 -9.92
N ASP A 39 -4.65 6.48 -10.45
CA ASP A 39 -4.56 5.01 -10.41
C ASP A 39 -4.49 4.49 -8.97
N ARG A 40 -3.77 5.17 -8.07
CA ARG A 40 -3.68 4.80 -6.66
C ARG A 40 -5.06 4.76 -6.00
N PHE A 41 -5.87 5.80 -6.18
CA PHE A 41 -7.23 5.83 -5.61
C PHE A 41 -8.10 4.72 -6.21
N GLN A 42 -8.00 4.47 -7.51
CA GLN A 42 -8.73 3.41 -8.18
C GLN A 42 -8.35 2.02 -7.65
N TYR A 43 -7.04 1.75 -7.48
CA TYR A 43 -6.58 0.49 -6.91
C TYR A 43 -7.05 0.31 -5.47
N ILE A 44 -6.91 1.34 -4.63
CA ILE A 44 -7.36 1.27 -3.22
C ILE A 44 -8.85 0.92 -3.16
N ARG A 45 -9.68 1.61 -3.96
CA ARG A 45 -11.12 1.42 -3.98
C ARG A 45 -11.54 0.05 -4.51
N GLU A 46 -10.95 -0.41 -5.62
CA GLU A 46 -11.41 -1.61 -6.32
C GLU A 46 -10.70 -2.89 -5.91
N LEU A 47 -9.41 -2.80 -5.58
CA LEU A 47 -8.56 -3.95 -5.29
C LEU A 47 -8.35 -4.14 -3.78
N PHE A 48 -8.35 -3.05 -3.01
CA PHE A 48 -8.08 -3.09 -1.58
C PHE A 48 -9.29 -2.72 -0.73
N GLU A 49 -10.51 -2.71 -1.30
CA GLU A 49 -11.76 -2.48 -0.56
C GLU A 49 -11.77 -1.15 0.23
N ASN A 50 -11.18 -0.08 -0.34
CA ASN A 50 -10.91 1.21 0.30
C ASN A 50 -9.86 1.21 1.42
N ASP A 51 -9.11 0.13 1.58
CA ASP A 51 -8.06 0.02 2.60
C ASP A 51 -6.72 0.55 2.06
N ALA A 52 -6.49 1.84 2.29
CA ALA A 52 -5.26 2.53 1.88
C ALA A 52 -4.00 2.00 2.60
N ASP A 53 -4.18 1.43 3.79
CA ASP A 53 -3.13 0.86 4.63
C ASP A 53 -2.65 -0.47 4.03
N LYS A 54 -3.61 -1.34 3.69
CA LYS A 54 -3.37 -2.60 2.98
C LYS A 54 -2.69 -2.36 1.62
N PHE A 55 -3.10 -1.32 0.90
CA PHE A 55 -2.43 -0.89 -0.32
C PHE A 55 -0.97 -0.50 -0.07
N SER A 56 -0.70 0.41 0.88
CA SER A 56 0.69 0.84 1.15
C SER A 56 1.58 -0.31 1.59
N LYS A 57 1.09 -1.21 2.46
CA LYS A 57 1.83 -2.39 2.89
C LYS A 57 2.16 -3.31 1.71
N SER A 58 1.18 -3.57 0.86
CA SER A 58 1.36 -4.42 -0.31
C SER A 58 2.33 -3.81 -1.31
N ILE A 59 2.21 -2.51 -1.56
CA ILE A 59 3.14 -1.77 -2.41
C ILE A 59 4.56 -1.83 -1.83
N ASN A 60 4.77 -1.65 -0.53
CA ASN A 60 6.09 -1.77 0.09
C ASN A 60 6.67 -3.18 -0.03
N ILE A 61 5.85 -4.22 0.13
CA ILE A 61 6.28 -5.61 -0.03
C ILE A 61 6.68 -5.86 -1.49
N LEU A 62 5.85 -5.40 -2.45
CA LEU A 62 6.14 -5.48 -3.88
C LEU A 62 7.38 -4.65 -4.25
N ASP A 63 7.62 -3.54 -3.56
CA ASP A 63 8.81 -2.69 -3.73
C ASP A 63 10.09 -3.39 -3.33
N SER A 64 10.01 -4.17 -2.24
CA SER A 64 11.15 -4.88 -1.66
C SER A 64 11.44 -6.21 -2.36
N MET A 65 10.53 -6.68 -3.22
CA MET A 65 10.75 -7.84 -4.09
C MET A 65 11.70 -7.45 -5.22
N LYS A 66 12.44 -8.44 -5.74
CA LYS A 66 13.41 -8.26 -6.83
C LYS A 66 12.92 -8.77 -8.18
N ASN A 67 11.89 -9.62 -8.18
CA ASN A 67 11.39 -10.29 -9.38
C ASN A 67 9.90 -10.00 -9.58
N GLU A 68 9.50 -9.78 -10.83
CA GLU A 68 8.10 -9.62 -11.21
C GLU A 68 7.29 -10.88 -10.92
N LYS A 69 7.94 -12.03 -10.99
CA LYS A 69 7.31 -13.34 -10.75
C LYS A 69 6.91 -13.49 -9.28
N GLU A 70 7.77 -13.09 -8.35
CA GLU A 70 7.46 -13.11 -6.91
C GLU A 70 6.38 -12.09 -6.55
N ALA A 71 6.45 -10.90 -7.16
CA ALA A 71 5.43 -9.89 -7.01
C ALA A 71 4.04 -10.37 -7.50
N ALA A 72 3.99 -11.03 -8.66
CA ALA A 72 2.77 -11.60 -9.20
C ALA A 72 2.24 -12.78 -8.37
N ASP A 73 3.13 -13.60 -7.83
CA ASP A 73 2.75 -14.71 -6.94
C ASP A 73 2.18 -14.21 -5.62
N TYR A 74 2.85 -13.23 -5.00
CA TYR A 74 2.35 -12.55 -3.80
C TYR A 74 0.97 -11.95 -4.01
N ILE A 75 0.75 -11.28 -5.14
CA ILE A 75 -0.57 -10.72 -5.47
C ILE A 75 -1.60 -11.84 -5.57
N ARG A 76 -1.30 -12.93 -6.28
CA ARG A 76 -2.22 -14.07 -6.41
C ARG A 76 -2.50 -14.80 -5.10
N ALA A 77 -1.50 -14.89 -4.23
CA ALA A 77 -1.59 -15.58 -2.95
C ALA A 77 -2.33 -14.74 -1.89
N ASN A 78 -2.01 -13.44 -1.78
CA ASN A 78 -2.62 -12.54 -0.79
C ASN A 78 -3.91 -11.88 -1.28
N PHE A 79 -4.10 -11.74 -2.59
CA PHE A 79 -5.24 -11.03 -3.17
C PHE A 79 -5.97 -11.88 -4.20
N LYS A 80 -7.20 -12.28 -3.84
CA LYS A 80 -8.13 -12.93 -4.77
C LYS A 80 -8.87 -11.90 -5.63
N TRP A 81 -8.14 -11.02 -6.31
CA TRP A 81 -8.76 -10.02 -7.18
C TRP A 81 -9.47 -10.70 -8.34
N LYS A 82 -10.67 -10.19 -8.66
CA LYS A 82 -11.35 -10.55 -9.91
C LYS A 82 -10.51 -10.07 -11.09
N LYS A 83 -10.58 -10.77 -12.22
CA LYS A 83 -10.05 -10.28 -13.50
C LYS A 83 -10.86 -9.04 -13.89
N SER A 84 -10.37 -7.88 -13.48
CA SER A 84 -10.85 -6.58 -13.88
C SER A 84 -9.74 -5.84 -14.61
N GLU A 85 -10.11 -4.84 -15.40
CA GLU A 85 -9.17 -3.98 -16.10
C GLU A 85 -8.20 -3.31 -15.12
N THR A 86 -8.70 -2.92 -13.94
CA THR A 86 -7.92 -2.36 -12.82
C THR A 86 -6.88 -3.35 -12.29
N SER A 87 -7.25 -4.61 -12.08
CA SER A 87 -6.32 -5.66 -11.63
C SER A 87 -5.23 -5.92 -12.66
N LEU A 88 -5.59 -5.90 -13.94
CA LEU A 88 -4.67 -6.11 -15.05
C LEU A 88 -3.68 -4.92 -15.18
N LYS A 89 -4.19 -3.68 -15.06
CA LYS A 89 -3.35 -2.47 -15.02
C LYS A 89 -2.36 -2.52 -13.86
N PHE A 90 -2.79 -2.93 -12.68
CA PHE A 90 -1.91 -3.07 -11.52
C PHE A 90 -0.77 -4.06 -11.78
N ILE A 91 -1.09 -5.25 -12.29
CA ILE A 91 -0.08 -6.28 -12.63
C ILE A 91 0.89 -5.75 -13.71
N ASN A 92 0.39 -5.06 -14.74
CA ASN A 92 1.23 -4.47 -15.78
C ASN A 92 2.16 -3.38 -15.23
N LEU A 93 1.67 -2.57 -14.28
CA LEU A 93 2.47 -1.53 -13.63
C LEU A 93 3.59 -2.16 -12.79
N VAL A 94 3.26 -3.20 -12.02
CA VAL A 94 4.25 -3.99 -11.26
C VAL A 94 5.29 -4.56 -12.20
N LYS A 95 4.88 -5.22 -13.29
CA LYS A 95 5.83 -5.73 -14.30
C LYS A 95 6.71 -4.65 -14.90
N ARG A 96 6.17 -3.46 -15.17
CA ARG A 96 6.93 -2.34 -15.75
C ARG A 96 8.02 -1.81 -14.82
N ARG A 97 7.84 -1.91 -13.49
CA ARG A 97 8.91 -1.62 -12.52
C ARG A 97 10.08 -2.58 -12.70
N PHE A 98 9.82 -3.88 -12.69
CA PHE A 98 10.84 -4.92 -12.74
C PHE A 98 11.53 -5.05 -14.10
N HIS A 99 10.84 -4.66 -15.18
CA HIS A 99 11.38 -4.72 -16.54
C HIS A 99 12.31 -3.52 -16.87
N HIS A 100 12.52 -2.62 -15.92
CA HIS A 100 13.33 -1.40 -16.09
C HIS A 100 14.56 -1.37 -15.17
N GLU A 101 14.92 -2.52 -14.59
CA GLU A 101 16.15 -2.73 -13.79
C GLU A 101 17.04 -3.80 -14.44
#